data_AF-A0A975TWV5-F1
#
_entry.id   AF-A0A975TWV5-F1
#
_cell.length_a   1.000
_cell.length_b   1.000
_cell.length_c   1.000
_cell.angle_alpha   90.00
_cell.angle_beta   90.00
_cell.angle_gamma   90.00
#
_symmetry.space_group_name_H-M   'P 1'
#
loop_
_entity.id
_entity.type
_entity.pdbx_description
1 polymer ?
#
loop_
_entity_poly.entity_id
_entity_poly.type
_entity_poly.pdbx_seq_one_letter_code
_entity_poly.pdbx_strand_id
1 'polypeptide(L)'
;MDDLFAHAPALPPTLEADRWLAHLFSAKSAIRGTVVRRKARDVERIVGWPRFRHELRRRGYRAVRNGSQVIVFCNAEPIHPI
;
A
#
# COMPACT_ATOMS: atom_id res chain seq x y z
N MET A 1 19.20 -7.99 4.23
CA MET A 1 18.48 -8.95 3.37
C MET A 1 17.28 -8.19 2.82
N ASP A 2 17.54 -7.11 2.08
CA ASP A 2 16.60 -5.99 1.88
C ASP A 2 16.58 -5.41 0.47
N ASP A 3 17.19 -6.07 -0.52
CA ASP A 3 17.38 -5.46 -1.85
C ASP A 3 16.59 -6.08 -3.01
N LEU A 4 15.77 -7.11 -2.75
CA LEU A 4 14.99 -7.74 -3.82
C LEU A 4 13.79 -6.90 -4.32
N PHE A 5 13.48 -5.76 -3.69
CA PHE A 5 12.35 -4.89 -4.08
C PHE A 5 12.73 -3.40 -4.24
N ALA A 6 14.02 -3.08 -4.21
CA ALA A 6 14.51 -1.70 -4.15
C ALA A 6 14.76 -1.05 -5.52
N HIS A 7 14.89 -1.84 -6.59
CA HIS A 7 15.43 -1.35 -7.87
C HIS A 7 14.42 -1.26 -9.04
N ALA A 8 13.12 -1.33 -8.77
CA ALA A 8 12.13 -1.00 -9.81
C ALA A 8 12.06 0.53 -9.97
N PRO A 9 12.27 1.10 -11.18
CA PRO A 9 12.16 2.53 -11.40
C PRO A 9 10.77 3.01 -10.98
N ALA A 10 10.72 4.17 -10.32
CA ALA A 10 9.46 4.80 -9.95
C ALA A 10 8.67 5.09 -11.23
N LEU A 11 7.55 4.39 -11.44
CA LEU A 11 6.66 4.65 -12.56
C LEU A 11 6.16 6.11 -12.49
N PRO A 12 6.10 6.85 -13.61
CA PRO A 12 5.52 8.18 -13.61
C PRO A 12 4.08 8.14 -13.05
N PRO A 13 3.66 9.16 -12.28
CA PRO A 13 2.32 9.17 -11.70
C PRO A 13 1.27 9.20 -12.82
N THR A 14 0.47 8.15 -12.90
CA THR A 14 -0.67 8.09 -13.83
C THR A 14 -1.95 8.52 -13.13
N LEU A 15 -2.90 9.08 -13.90
CA LEU A 15 -4.26 9.37 -13.42
C LEU A 15 -4.97 8.12 -12.89
N GLU A 16 -4.66 6.94 -13.44
CA GLU A 16 -5.16 5.65 -12.94
C GLU A 16 -4.64 5.36 -11.53
N ALA A 17 -3.34 5.56 -11.28
CA ALA A 17 -2.74 5.37 -9.97
C ALA A 17 -3.32 6.31 -8.92
N ASP A 18 -3.51 7.58 -9.26
CA ASP A 18 -4.15 8.57 -8.37
C ASP A 18 -5.55 8.16 -7.96
N ARG A 19 -6.38 7.79 -8.95
CA ARG A 19 -7.76 7.35 -8.72
C ARG A 19 -7.81 6.08 -7.89
N TRP A 20 -6.90 5.13 -8.16
CA TRP A 20 -6.83 3.87 -7.41
C TRP A 20 -6.47 4.11 -5.93
N LEU A 21 -5.46 4.96 -5.67
CA LEU A 21 -5.07 5.33 -4.31
C LEU A 21 -6.18 6.10 -3.58
N ALA A 22 -6.82 7.05 -4.27
CA ALA A 22 -7.96 7.80 -3.73
C ALA A 22 -9.09 6.85 -3.32
N HIS A 23 -9.47 5.92 -4.20
CA HIS A 23 -10.51 4.93 -3.92
C HIS A 23 -10.11 3.99 -2.76
N LEU A 24 -8.85 3.53 -2.70
CA LEU A 24 -8.38 2.69 -1.60
C LEU A 24 -8.55 3.38 -0.24
N PHE A 25 -8.10 4.63 -0.15
CA PHE A 25 -8.05 5.36 1.12
C PHE A 25 -9.34 6.11 1.46
N SER A 26 -10.29 6.24 0.52
CA SER A 26 -11.64 6.73 0.80
C SER A 26 -12.58 5.62 1.30
N ALA A 27 -12.13 4.36 1.33
CA ALA A 27 -12.94 3.26 1.82
C ALA A 27 -13.30 3.45 3.31
N LYS A 28 -14.51 3.05 3.70
CA LYS A 28 -15.01 3.13 5.08
C LYS A 28 -14.06 2.46 6.09
N SER A 29 -13.43 1.35 5.71
CA SER A 29 -12.42 0.68 6.55
C SER A 29 -11.17 1.54 6.77
N ALA A 30 -10.68 2.23 5.73
CA ALA A 30 -9.54 3.13 5.86
C ALA A 30 -9.87 4.33 6.75
N ILE A 31 -11.05 4.93 6.56
CA ILE A 31 -11.54 6.05 7.37
C ILE A 31 -11.70 5.65 8.84
N ARG A 32 -12.16 4.44 9.12
CA ARG A 32 -12.35 3.91 10.49
C ARG A 32 -11.06 3.42 11.15
N GLY A 33 -9.92 3.52 10.48
CA GLY A 33 -8.64 3.06 11.03
C GLY A 33 -8.49 1.54 11.13
N THR A 34 -9.27 0.78 10.35
CA THR A 34 -9.19 -0.69 10.31
C THR A 34 -8.27 -1.15 9.18
N VAL A 35 -8.53 -2.31 8.59
CA VAL A 35 -7.69 -2.89 7.54
C VAL A 35 -8.34 -2.82 6.16
N VAL A 36 -7.52 -2.61 5.14
CA VAL A 36 -7.92 -2.80 3.73
C VAL A 36 -7.04 -3.86 3.07
N ARG A 37 -7.65 -4.69 2.23
CA ARG A 37 -6.96 -5.76 1.49
C ARG A 37 -6.88 -5.43 0.00
N ARG A 38 -5.71 -5.69 -0.60
CA ARG A 38 -5.48 -5.53 -2.04
C ARG A 38 -4.64 -6.67 -2.60
N LYS A 39 -4.77 -6.93 -3.90
CA LYS A 39 -3.90 -7.88 -4.59
C LYS A 39 -2.55 -7.22 -4.85
N ALA A 40 -1.46 -7.92 -4.55
CA ALA A 40 -0.10 -7.43 -4.72
C ALA A 40 0.18 -7.00 -6.18
N ARG A 41 -0.32 -7.79 -7.15
CA ARG A 41 -0.19 -7.48 -8.57
C ARG A 41 -0.85 -6.14 -8.97
N ASP A 42 -1.94 -5.76 -8.31
CA ASP A 42 -2.69 -4.54 -8.67
C ASP A 42 -1.93 -3.34 -8.11
N VAL A 43 -1.35 -3.47 -6.91
CA VAL A 43 -0.41 -2.47 -6.35
C VAL A 43 0.78 -2.26 -7.28
N GLU A 44 1.43 -3.35 -7.68
CA GLU A 44 2.62 -3.31 -8.53
C GLU A 44 2.33 -2.73 -9.92
N ARG A 45 1.27 -3.22 -10.59
CA ARG A 45 0.92 -2.82 -11.95
C ARG A 45 0.37 -1.39 -12.05
N ILE A 46 -0.46 -0.98 -11.10
CA ILE A 46 -1.21 0.28 -11.19
C ILE A 46 -0.44 1.43 -10.54
N VAL A 47 0.17 1.20 -9.38
CA VAL A 47 0.78 2.26 -8.56
C VAL A 47 2.31 2.17 -8.55
N GLY A 48 2.84 0.95 -8.54
CA GLY A 48 4.25 0.68 -8.27
C GLY A 48 4.56 0.68 -6.77
N TRP A 49 5.40 -0.28 -6.34
CA TRP A 49 5.77 -0.43 -4.93
C TRP A 49 6.42 0.81 -4.30
N PRO A 50 7.34 1.53 -4.95
CA PRO A 50 7.97 2.70 -4.35
C PRO A 50 6.93 3.78 -3.96
N ARG A 51 6.01 4.07 -4.88
CA ARG A 51 4.94 5.06 -4.70
C ARG A 51 3.93 4.59 -3.64
N PHE A 52 3.51 3.34 -3.69
CA PHE A 52 2.59 2.79 -2.69
C PHE A 52 3.17 2.88 -1.27
N ARG A 53 4.45 2.51 -1.08
CA ARG A 53 5.14 2.64 0.21
C ARG A 53 5.26 4.09 0.66
N HIS A 54 5.50 5.03 -0.26
CA HIS A 54 5.52 6.46 0.05
C HIS A 54 4.18 6.93 0.61
N GLU A 55 3.06 6.57 -0.03
CA GLU A 55 1.72 6.92 0.43
C GLU A 55 1.38 6.33 1.80
N LEU A 56 1.79 5.08 2.07
CA LEU A 56 1.62 4.48 3.39
C LEU A 56 2.37 5.28 4.47
N ARG A 57 3.65 5.60 4.23
CA ARG A 57 4.46 6.40 5.16
C ARG A 57 3.87 7.79 5.39
N ARG A 58 3.43 8.47 4.31
CA ARG A 58 2.80 9.79 4.38
C ARG A 58 1.56 9.80 5.28
N ARG A 59 0.84 8.68 5.37
CA ARG A 59 -0.39 8.51 6.18
C ARG A 59 -0.14 7.93 7.57
N GLY A 60 1.11 7.54 7.88
CA GLY A 60 1.43 6.82 9.12
C GLY A 60 0.94 5.36 9.14
N TYR A 61 0.61 4.80 7.97
CA TYR A 61 0.09 3.44 7.84
C TYR A 61 1.20 2.40 7.69
N ARG A 62 0.90 1.17 8.06
CA ARG A 62 1.75 -0.01 7.80
C ARG A 62 1.03 -0.99 6.89
N ALA A 63 1.79 -1.81 6.19
CA ALA A 63 1.23 -2.91 5.41
C ALA A 63 2.11 -4.16 5.49
N VAL A 64 1.47 -5.32 5.43
CA VAL A 64 2.15 -6.62 5.30
C VAL A 64 1.75 -7.26 3.98
N ARG A 65 2.67 -8.01 3.40
CA ARG A 65 2.42 -8.83 2.20
C ARG A 65 2.49 -10.30 2.59
N ASN A 66 1.46 -11.05 2.23
CA ASN A 66 1.45 -12.51 2.34
C ASN A 66 0.91 -13.09 1.03
N GLY A 67 1.76 -13.83 0.32
CA GLY A 67 1.46 -14.33 -1.02
C GLY A 67 1.01 -13.23 -1.98
N SER A 68 -0.16 -13.41 -2.59
CA SER A 68 -0.74 -12.46 -3.54
C SER A 68 -1.50 -11.30 -2.89
N GLN A 69 -1.50 -11.20 -1.57
CA GLN A 69 -2.29 -10.21 -0.82
C GLN A 69 -1.39 -9.21 -0.11
N VAL A 70 -1.88 -7.97 -0.07
CA VAL A 70 -1.38 -6.87 0.76
C VAL A 70 -2.48 -6.49 1.72
N ILE A 71 -2.16 -6.49 3.01
CA ILE A 71 -3.03 -6.01 4.08
C ILE A 71 -2.45 -4.69 4.56
N VAL A 72 -3.22 -3.61 4.43
CA VAL A 72 -2.86 -2.29 4.93
C VAL A 72 -3.62 -2.03 6.22
N PHE A 73 -2.88 -1.70 7.26
CA PHE A 73 -3.39 -1.23 8.55
C PHE A 73 -3.50 0.29 8.49
N CYS A 74 -4.72 0.81 8.49
CA CYS A 74 -5.01 2.23 8.26
C CYS A 74 -4.91 3.06 9.55
N ASN A 75 -3.92 2.78 10.38
CA ASN A 75 -3.63 3.47 11.63
C ASN A 75 -2.11 3.46 11.90
N ALA A 76 -1.70 4.13 12.97
CA ALA A 76 -0.31 4.24 13.38
C ALA A 76 0.09 3.23 14.48
N GLU A 77 -0.70 2.17 14.70
CA GLU A 77 -0.42 1.14 15.72
C GLU A 77 0.56 0.06 15.24
N PRO A 78 1.58 -0.31 16.05
CA PRO A 78 2.60 -1.28 15.67
C PRO A 78 2.02 -2.65 15.30
N ILE A 79 2.73 -3.37 14.42
CA ILE A 79 2.38 -4.75 14.07
C ILE A 79 3.21 -5.69 14.93
N HIS A 80 2.53 -6.53 15.71
CA HIS A 80 3.15 -7.56 16.52
C HIS A 80 2.87 -8.94 15.91
N PRO A 81 3.89 -9.75 15.58
CA PRO A 81 3.68 -11.16 15.27
C PRO A 81 3.20 -11.89 16.53
N ILE A 82 2.37 -12.91 16.35
CA ILE A 82 1.90 -13.82 17.41
C ILE A 82 2.41 -15.23 17.16
#